data_AF-A0A433DGL4-F1
#
_entry.id   AF-A0A433DGL4-F1
#
_cell.length_a   1.000
_cell.length_b   1.000
_cell.length_c   1.000
_cell.angle_alpha   90.00
_cell.angle_beta   90.00
_cell.angle_gamma   90.00
#
_symmetry.space_group_name_H-M   'P 1'
#
loop_
_entity.id
_entity.type
_entity.pdbx_description
1 polymer ?
#
loop_
_entity_poly.entity_id
_entity_poly.type
_entity_poly.pdbx_seq_one_letter_code
_entity_poly.pdbx_strand_id
1 'polypeptide(L)'
;MWILADIKGQKEDCDIERSEDKFLSRKHATITVEKNTREIVVTVRDLNSSGGTHVNKVKVGAEHDTVLKEDDEIKLGFTTFKLIYEPIVICCSGLQKGPKNIVLERITKFGMKQVDEWLPNVCTHLYTKRIKLVPKVCLALIECRNIVGEEWLNQIEAGMEKRLSLPDPGNHLPPVNEKEISALDISFFPDERRRTLFDGKTFLVFSREQLQNITLLVTQARGKAVLCILGEHIENRSEAIVSFVKSHANPLMVRPSEIDKEPGGDSGEKWAELAATTEKYVVVKSCEDIRV
;
A
#
# COMPACT_ATOMS: atom_id res chain seq x y z
N MET A 1 -1.78 8.11 -11.51
CA MET A 1 -1.32 9.46 -11.82
C MET A 1 -0.23 9.30 -12.87
N TRP A 2 -0.30 10.04 -13.98
CA TRP A 2 0.77 9.96 -14.96
C TRP A 2 1.92 10.81 -14.47
N ILE A 3 3.08 10.20 -14.30
CA ILE A 3 4.32 10.92 -14.13
C ILE A 3 4.99 10.79 -15.49
N LEU A 4 5.15 11.90 -16.22
CA LEU A 4 6.19 11.91 -17.24
C LEU A 4 7.49 11.81 -16.45
N ALA A 5 8.18 10.68 -16.54
CA ALA A 5 9.45 10.51 -15.85
C ALA A 5 10.38 11.64 -16.29
N ASP A 6 10.90 12.38 -15.31
CA ASP A 6 11.85 13.51 -15.44
C ASP A 6 11.27 14.92 -15.74
N ILE A 7 10.11 15.29 -15.16
CA ILE A 7 9.73 16.71 -15.06
C ILE A 7 10.45 17.35 -13.86
N LYS A 8 11.60 17.96 -14.13
CA LYS A 8 12.14 19.04 -13.29
C LYS A 8 11.51 20.34 -13.77
N GLY A 9 10.81 21.04 -12.87
CA GLY A 9 10.07 22.26 -13.20
C GLY A 9 10.94 23.51 -13.18
N GLN A 10 10.74 24.44 -14.13
CA GLN A 10 10.84 25.88 -13.87
C GLN A 10 10.33 26.83 -14.99
N LYS A 11 9.86 28.01 -14.54
CA LYS A 11 9.55 29.31 -15.21
C LYS A 11 8.13 29.52 -15.80
N GLU A 12 7.68 30.77 -15.71
CA GLU A 12 6.29 31.30 -15.69
C GLU A 12 5.34 30.94 -16.87
N ASP A 13 5.76 30.22 -17.90
CA ASP A 13 4.91 29.90 -19.06
C ASP A 13 5.18 28.51 -19.69
N CYS A 14 5.99 27.65 -19.04
CA CYS A 14 6.29 26.27 -19.50
C CYS A 14 6.39 25.30 -18.32
N ASP A 15 5.89 24.06 -18.51
CA ASP A 15 5.84 23.04 -17.45
C ASP A 15 7.08 22.15 -17.39
N ILE A 16 7.75 21.93 -18.52
CA ILE A 16 8.92 21.04 -18.65
C ILE A 16 10.15 21.91 -18.94
N GLU A 17 11.19 21.80 -18.10
CA GLU A 17 12.39 22.64 -18.18
C GLU A 17 13.19 22.44 -19.48
N ARG A 18 13.99 23.47 -19.81
CA ARG A 18 14.96 23.45 -20.89
C ARG A 18 15.96 22.30 -20.73
N SER A 19 15.88 21.35 -21.66
CA SER A 19 17.03 20.53 -22.04
C SER A 19 18.14 21.43 -22.63
N GLU A 20 19.42 21.03 -22.53
CA GLU A 20 20.54 21.66 -23.26
C GLU A 20 20.37 21.53 -24.79
N ASP A 21 19.35 20.79 -25.21
CA ASP A 21 18.90 20.63 -26.57
C ASP A 21 18.46 21.95 -27.21
N LYS A 22 19.33 22.48 -28.07
CA LYS A 22 19.10 23.68 -28.87
C LYS A 22 17.93 23.55 -29.86
N PHE A 23 17.42 22.35 -30.09
CA PHE A 23 16.29 22.07 -30.98
C PHE A 23 14.95 22.00 -30.24
N LEU A 24 14.98 22.07 -28.90
CA LEU A 24 13.80 22.26 -28.09
C LEU A 24 13.32 23.71 -28.22
N SER A 25 12.09 23.89 -28.69
CA SER A 25 11.50 25.21 -28.91
C SER A 25 10.96 25.76 -27.59
N ARG A 26 10.83 27.09 -27.47
CA ARG A 26 10.29 27.72 -26.25
C ARG A 26 8.88 27.24 -25.90
N LYS A 27 8.03 27.06 -26.92
CA LYS A 27 6.73 26.37 -26.82
C LYS A 27 6.78 25.26 -27.86
N HIS A 28 7.17 24.06 -27.46
CA HIS A 28 7.46 22.97 -28.38
C HIS A 28 6.24 22.07 -28.63
N ALA A 29 5.62 21.60 -27.56
CA ALA A 29 4.42 20.78 -27.62
C ALA A 29 3.55 21.04 -26.39
N THR A 30 2.25 20.75 -26.52
CA THR A 30 1.32 20.68 -25.39
C THR A 30 1.02 19.21 -25.11
N ILE A 31 1.14 18.80 -23.85
CA ILE A 31 0.64 17.52 -23.37
C ILE A 31 -0.60 17.79 -22.52
N THR A 32 -1.71 17.13 -22.85
CA THR A 32 -2.98 17.31 -22.14
C THR A 32 -3.39 15.99 -21.50
N VAL A 33 -3.81 16.05 -20.24
CA VAL A 33 -4.34 14.90 -19.49
C VAL A 33 -5.81 15.16 -19.21
N GLU A 34 -6.69 14.45 -19.90
CA GLU A 34 -8.13 14.52 -19.68
C GLU A 34 -8.56 13.36 -18.79
N LYS A 35 -9.24 13.68 -17.69
CA LYS A 35 -9.79 12.68 -16.77
C LYS A 35 -11.29 12.58 -16.98
N ASN A 36 -11.73 11.52 -17.65
CA ASN A 36 -13.14 11.13 -17.69
C ASN A 36 -13.43 10.13 -16.56
N THR A 37 -14.71 9.89 -16.27
CA THR A 37 -15.14 9.03 -15.14
C THR A 37 -14.64 7.58 -15.24
N ARG A 38 -14.18 7.13 -16.42
CA ARG A 38 -13.74 5.75 -16.68
C ARG A 38 -12.30 5.64 -17.16
N GLU A 39 -11.76 6.67 -17.80
CA GLU A 39 -10.48 6.61 -18.49
C GLU A 39 -9.74 7.95 -18.34
N ILE A 40 -8.42 7.85 -18.24
CA ILE A 40 -7.52 8.99 -18.35
C ILE A 40 -6.95 8.94 -19.76
N VAL A 41 -7.20 9.98 -20.55
CA VAL A 41 -6.68 10.12 -21.91
C VAL A 41 -5.55 11.13 -21.87
N VAL A 42 -4.39 10.75 -22.38
CA VAL A 42 -3.24 11.65 -22.52
C VAL A 42 -3.05 11.94 -24.00
N THR A 43 -2.89 13.20 -24.36
CA THR A 43 -2.64 13.62 -25.75
C THR A 43 -1.42 14.50 -25.85
N VAL A 44 -0.81 14.53 -27.03
CA VAL A 44 0.27 15.46 -27.39
C VAL A 44 -0.04 16.17 -28.70
N ARG A 45 0.26 17.46 -28.77
CA ARG A 45 0.18 18.29 -29.97
C ARG A 45 1.45 19.11 -30.13
N ASP A 46 2.05 19.08 -31.31
CA ASP A 46 3.18 19.94 -31.64
C ASP A 46 2.73 21.40 -31.79
N LEU A 47 3.54 22.37 -31.36
CA LEU A 47 3.24 23.80 -31.47
C LEU A 47 4.02 24.46 -32.61
N ASN A 48 4.06 23.80 -33.77
CA ASN A 48 4.89 24.18 -34.92
C ASN A 48 6.36 24.35 -34.52
N SER A 49 6.88 23.37 -33.80
CA SER A 49 8.23 23.42 -33.26
C SER A 49 9.30 23.29 -34.34
N SER A 50 10.46 23.89 -34.10
CA SER A 50 11.60 23.84 -35.04
C SER A 50 12.22 22.45 -35.14
N GLY A 51 12.25 21.71 -34.03
CA GLY A 51 12.80 20.35 -33.95
C GLY A 51 11.80 19.25 -34.31
N GLY A 52 10.50 19.58 -34.33
CA GLY A 52 9.41 18.63 -34.49
C GLY A 52 9.21 17.74 -33.26
N THR A 53 7.96 17.33 -33.06
CA THR A 53 7.57 16.33 -32.08
C THR A 53 7.36 14.97 -32.76
N HIS A 54 7.82 13.89 -32.13
CA HIS A 54 7.59 12.53 -32.60
C HIS A 54 7.08 11.64 -31.46
N VAL A 55 6.13 10.76 -31.75
CA VAL A 55 5.66 9.71 -30.86
C VAL A 55 6.03 8.37 -31.49
N ASN A 56 6.81 7.53 -30.80
CA ASN A 56 7.30 6.26 -31.33
C ASN A 56 7.88 6.36 -32.75
N LYS A 57 8.70 7.41 -32.97
CA LYS A 57 9.33 7.76 -34.27
C LYS A 57 8.37 8.30 -35.34
N VAL A 58 7.07 8.39 -35.08
CA VAL A 58 6.08 9.00 -35.99
C VAL A 58 5.95 10.48 -35.68
N LYS A 59 6.15 11.34 -36.67
CA LYS A 59 6.03 12.79 -36.52
C LYS A 59 4.58 13.17 -36.24
N VAL A 60 4.35 14.00 -35.22
CA VAL A 60 3.04 14.59 -34.92
C VAL A 60 3.02 16.06 -35.34
N GLY A 61 1.86 16.52 -35.80
CA GLY A 61 1.67 17.87 -36.30
C GLY A 61 0.95 18.79 -35.31
N ALA A 62 0.77 20.04 -35.71
CA ALA A 62 0.01 21.02 -34.93
C ALA A 62 -1.51 20.96 -35.15
N GLU A 63 -1.96 20.25 -36.19
CA GLU A 63 -3.38 20.26 -36.59
C GLU A 63 -4.27 19.42 -35.69
N HIS A 64 -3.77 18.34 -35.09
CA HIS A 64 -4.56 17.42 -34.29
C HIS A 64 -3.81 16.94 -33.04
N ASP A 65 -4.58 16.61 -32.01
CA ASP A 65 -4.07 15.92 -30.83
C ASP A 65 -3.78 14.46 -31.18
N THR A 66 -2.60 13.99 -30.81
CA THR A 66 -2.23 12.57 -30.92
C THR A 66 -2.42 11.91 -29.55
N VAL A 67 -3.24 10.86 -29.48
CA VAL A 67 -3.45 10.10 -28.24
C VAL A 67 -2.20 9.29 -27.93
N LEU A 68 -1.72 9.42 -26.69
CA LEU A 68 -0.61 8.68 -26.14
C LEU A 68 -1.09 7.46 -25.35
N LYS A 69 -0.27 6.42 -25.35
CA LYS A 69 -0.44 5.18 -24.60
C LYS A 69 0.67 5.01 -23.59
N GLU A 70 0.43 4.15 -22.62
CA GLU A 70 1.47 3.73 -21.68
C GLU A 70 2.70 3.20 -22.45
N ASP A 71 3.88 3.56 -21.96
CA ASP A 71 5.18 3.27 -22.56
C ASP A 71 5.51 3.97 -23.88
N ASP A 72 4.64 4.85 -24.39
CA ASP A 72 4.96 5.65 -25.58
C ASP A 72 6.21 6.52 -25.36
N GLU A 73 7.08 6.50 -26.37
CA GLU A 73 8.26 7.35 -26.45
C GLU A 73 7.91 8.67 -27.13
N ILE A 74 8.10 9.79 -26.43
CA ILE A 74 7.83 11.14 -26.92
C ILE A 74 9.15 11.86 -27.13
N LYS A 75 9.49 12.15 -28.38
CA LYS A 75 10.71 12.87 -28.74
C LYS A 75 10.38 14.32 -29.11
N LEU A 76 10.93 15.25 -28.34
CA LEU A 76 10.84 16.71 -28.55
C LEU A 76 12.22 17.20 -28.99
N GLY A 77 12.41 17.53 -30.26
CA GLY A 77 13.76 17.79 -30.81
C GLY A 77 14.65 16.54 -30.72
N PHE A 78 15.72 16.58 -29.92
CA PHE A 78 16.57 15.44 -29.59
C PHE A 78 16.29 14.83 -28.21
N THR A 79 15.54 15.51 -27.37
CA THR A 79 15.19 15.04 -26.03
C THR A 79 14.07 14.01 -26.11
N THR A 80 14.23 12.90 -25.38
CA THR A 80 13.29 11.77 -25.41
C THR A 80 12.71 11.55 -24.02
N PHE A 81 11.38 11.50 -23.95
CA PHE A 81 10.60 11.23 -22.76
C PHE A 81 9.84 9.92 -22.93
N LYS A 82 9.48 9.30 -21.80
CA LYS A 82 8.63 8.12 -21.78
C LYS A 82 7.40 8.40 -20.95
N LEU A 83 6.22 8.09 -21.49
CA LEU A 83 4.98 8.22 -20.75
C LEU A 83 4.78 7.01 -19.84
N ILE A 84 4.74 7.22 -18.52
CA ILE A 84 4.57 6.16 -17.52
C ILE A 84 3.31 6.42 -16.69
N TYR A 85 2.45 5.40 -16.56
CA TYR A 85 1.32 5.44 -15.66
C TYR A 85 1.67 4.79 -14.32
N GLU A 86 1.64 5.57 -13.25
CA GLU A 86 1.80 5.02 -11.90
C GLU A 86 0.50 5.19 -11.12
N PRO A 87 -0.31 4.11 -10.96
CA PRO A 87 -1.53 4.21 -10.17
C PRO A 87 -1.17 4.42 -8.69
N ILE A 88 -1.70 5.50 -8.10
CA ILE A 88 -1.60 5.72 -6.66
C ILE A 88 -2.96 5.42 -6.05
N VAL A 89 -3.02 4.29 -5.34
CA VAL A 89 -4.18 3.85 -4.57
C VAL A 89 -3.85 3.95 -3.09
N ILE A 90 -4.64 4.74 -2.36
CA ILE A 90 -4.44 5.07 -0.95
C ILE A 90 -5.54 4.41 -0.12
N CYS A 91 -5.14 3.65 0.90
CA CYS A 91 -6.02 3.24 1.97
C CYS A 91 -5.80 4.14 3.19
N CYS A 92 -6.88 4.65 3.79
CA CYS A 92 -6.78 5.51 4.97
C CYS A 92 -7.01 4.71 6.26
N SER A 93 -6.15 4.91 7.27
CA SER A 93 -6.26 4.26 8.57
C SER A 93 -6.42 5.27 9.71
N GLY A 94 -7.34 4.99 10.63
CA GLY A 94 -7.50 5.76 11.88
C GLY A 94 -8.09 7.16 11.71
N LEU A 95 -8.84 7.42 10.63
CA LEU A 95 -9.50 8.71 10.39
C LEU A 95 -10.98 8.70 10.76
N GLN A 96 -11.41 9.73 11.48
CA GLN A 96 -12.83 10.01 11.71
C GLN A 96 -13.50 10.53 10.43
N LYS A 97 -14.82 10.35 10.30
CA LYS A 97 -15.58 10.67 9.06
C LYS A 97 -15.32 12.09 8.52
N GLY A 98 -15.37 13.12 9.37
CA GLY A 98 -15.13 14.52 8.96
C GLY A 98 -13.72 14.76 8.40
N PRO A 99 -12.65 14.53 9.18
CA PRO A 99 -11.27 14.64 8.70
C PRO A 99 -10.95 13.77 7.48
N LYS A 100 -11.60 12.60 7.35
CA LYS A 100 -11.43 11.71 6.21
C LYS A 100 -11.90 12.35 4.90
N ASN A 101 -13.00 13.12 4.92
CA ASN A 101 -13.52 13.78 3.71
C ASN A 101 -12.55 14.84 3.19
N ILE A 102 -11.94 15.63 4.07
CA ILE A 102 -10.93 16.64 3.68
C ILE A 102 -9.73 15.97 3.01
N VAL A 103 -9.24 14.86 3.59
CA VAL A 103 -8.15 14.08 3.00
C VAL A 103 -8.56 13.48 1.66
N LEU A 104 -9.79 12.96 1.55
CA LEU A 104 -10.31 12.38 0.31
C LEU A 104 -10.41 13.42 -0.82
N GLU A 105 -10.84 14.64 -0.51
CA GLU A 105 -10.88 15.74 -1.47
C GLU A 105 -9.48 16.06 -2.01
N ARG A 106 -8.46 16.12 -1.14
CA ARG A 106 -7.05 16.33 -1.54
C ARG A 106 -6.54 15.17 -2.41
N ILE A 107 -6.73 13.92 -1.97
CA ILE A 107 -6.34 12.71 -2.73
C ILE A 107 -6.98 12.72 -4.12
N THR A 108 -8.27 13.05 -4.21
CA THR A 108 -9.01 13.07 -5.47
C THR A 108 -8.53 14.21 -6.39
N LYS A 109 -8.29 15.40 -5.82
CA LYS A 109 -7.69 16.56 -6.50
C LYS A 109 -6.35 16.21 -7.15
N PHE A 110 -5.55 15.36 -6.49
CA PHE A 110 -4.24 14.91 -7.00
C PHE A 110 -4.33 13.75 -8.01
N GLY A 111 -5.53 13.33 -8.42
CA GLY A 111 -5.68 12.23 -9.37
C GLY A 111 -5.36 10.86 -8.79
N MET A 112 -5.29 10.74 -7.47
CA MET A 112 -5.09 9.49 -6.74
C MET A 112 -6.45 8.84 -6.42
N LYS A 113 -6.45 7.53 -6.18
CA LYS A 113 -7.66 6.77 -5.84
C LYS A 113 -7.65 6.44 -4.35
N GLN A 114 -8.78 6.62 -3.68
CA GLN A 114 -8.96 6.17 -2.29
C GLN A 114 -9.78 4.87 -2.24
N VAL A 115 -9.43 3.99 -1.30
CA VAL A 115 -10.20 2.80 -0.95
C VAL A 115 -10.39 2.71 0.56
N ASP A 116 -11.54 2.20 0.99
CA ASP A 116 -11.89 2.15 2.42
C ASP A 116 -11.14 1.04 3.15
N GLU A 117 -11.06 -0.13 2.53
CA GLU A 117 -10.35 -1.29 3.06
C GLU A 117 -9.05 -1.54 2.30
N TRP A 118 -8.11 -2.22 2.97
CA TRP A 118 -6.86 -2.59 2.34
C TRP A 118 -7.12 -3.65 1.28
N LEU A 119 -6.81 -3.34 0.02
CA LEU A 119 -6.92 -4.25 -1.11
C LEU A 119 -5.53 -4.78 -1.46
N PRO A 120 -5.26 -6.08 -1.25
CA PRO A 120 -3.94 -6.63 -1.47
C PRO A 120 -3.47 -6.48 -2.91
N ASN A 121 -2.18 -6.19 -3.09
CA ASN A 121 -1.53 -5.94 -4.39
C ASN A 121 -2.12 -4.77 -5.20
N VAL A 122 -3.12 -4.06 -4.68
CA VAL A 122 -3.77 -2.92 -5.31
C VAL A 122 -3.43 -1.64 -4.56
N CYS A 123 -3.48 -1.65 -3.23
CA CYS A 123 -3.05 -0.52 -2.43
C CYS A 123 -1.54 -0.27 -2.61
N THR A 124 -1.20 0.99 -2.85
CA THR A 124 0.20 1.44 -3.03
C THR A 124 0.73 2.17 -1.81
N HIS A 125 -0.17 2.84 -1.07
CA HIS A 125 0.17 3.65 0.09
C HIS A 125 -0.88 3.46 1.18
N LEU A 126 -0.44 3.51 2.43
CA LEU A 126 -1.31 3.67 3.57
C LEU A 126 -1.19 5.11 4.07
N TYR A 127 -2.30 5.84 4.13
CA TYR A 127 -2.33 7.17 4.75
C TYR A 127 -2.81 7.05 6.20
N THR A 128 -2.08 7.68 7.13
CA THR A 128 -2.54 7.87 8.51
C THR A 128 -1.93 9.11 9.16
N LYS A 129 -2.64 9.72 10.12
CA LYS A 129 -2.11 10.87 10.86
C LYS A 129 -1.02 10.49 11.86
N ARG A 130 -1.15 9.30 12.46
CA ARG A 130 -0.17 8.74 13.38
C ARG A 130 -0.17 7.22 13.23
N ILE A 131 1.01 6.62 13.31
CA ILE A 131 1.15 5.16 13.22
C ILE A 131 0.64 4.54 14.52
N LYS A 132 -0.22 3.53 14.37
CA LYS A 132 -0.72 2.61 15.40
C LYS A 132 -0.65 1.19 14.85
N LEU A 133 -0.36 0.20 15.67
CA LEU A 133 -0.23 -1.18 15.18
C LEU A 133 -1.61 -1.83 14.98
N VAL A 134 -2.20 -1.54 13.82
CA VAL A 134 -3.52 -2.04 13.41
C VAL A 134 -3.39 -2.89 12.14
N PRO A 135 -4.39 -3.74 11.81
CA PRO A 135 -4.30 -4.63 10.64
C PRO A 135 -3.90 -3.94 9.33
N LYS A 136 -4.42 -2.74 9.05
CA LYS A 136 -4.07 -1.97 7.84
C LYS A 136 -2.59 -1.56 7.79
N VAL A 137 -1.98 -1.25 8.94
CA VAL A 137 -0.54 -0.96 9.05
C VAL A 137 0.26 -2.23 8.81
N CYS A 138 -0.09 -3.34 9.48
CA CYS A 138 0.61 -4.60 9.28
C CYS A 138 0.53 -5.09 7.82
N LEU A 139 -0.62 -4.97 7.14
CA LEU A 139 -0.78 -5.30 5.73
C LEU A 139 0.11 -4.43 4.83
N ALA A 140 0.16 -3.12 5.08
CA ALA A 140 1.05 -2.22 4.35
C ALA A 140 2.52 -2.63 4.51
N LEU A 141 2.94 -3.01 5.71
CA LEU A 141 4.32 -3.46 5.98
C LEU A 141 4.62 -4.81 5.32
N ILE A 142 3.70 -5.77 5.38
CA ILE A 142 3.82 -7.09 4.73
C ILE A 142 3.97 -6.95 3.22
N GLU A 143 3.19 -6.04 2.61
CA GLU A 143 3.26 -5.77 1.17
C GLU A 143 4.33 -4.76 0.77
N CYS A 144 5.21 -4.37 1.69
CA CYS A 144 6.31 -3.43 1.47
C CYS A 144 5.82 -2.10 0.86
N ARG A 145 4.68 -1.60 1.33
CA ARG A 145 4.08 -0.34 0.90
C ARG A 145 4.43 0.79 1.85
N ASN A 146 4.53 2.00 1.30
CA ASN A 146 4.86 3.18 2.08
C ASN A 146 3.67 3.61 2.95
N ILE A 147 3.99 4.05 4.17
CA ILE A 147 3.05 4.67 5.09
C ILE A 147 3.32 6.17 5.10
N VAL A 148 2.33 6.98 4.75
CA VAL A 148 2.47 8.43 4.56
C VAL A 148 1.53 9.23 5.46
N GLY A 149 2.00 10.41 5.85
CA GLY A 149 1.25 11.34 6.69
C GLY A 149 0.77 12.60 5.97
N GLU A 150 0.28 13.55 6.77
CA GLU A 150 -0.19 14.86 6.29
C GLU A 150 0.88 15.63 5.51
N GLU A 151 2.14 15.51 5.94
CA GLU A 151 3.26 16.22 5.32
C GLU A 151 3.48 15.79 3.87
N TRP A 152 3.24 14.52 3.54
CA TRP A 152 3.34 14.04 2.16
C TRP A 152 2.32 14.76 1.26
N LEU A 153 1.08 14.91 1.72
CA LEU A 153 0.05 15.63 0.98
C LEU A 153 0.37 17.13 0.86
N ASN A 154 0.95 17.73 1.91
CA ASN A 154 1.40 19.13 1.88
C ASN A 154 2.49 19.35 0.84
N GLN A 155 3.46 18.43 0.75
CA GLN A 155 4.53 18.49 -0.25
C GLN A 155 4.02 18.25 -1.67
N ILE A 156 3.03 17.36 -1.86
CA ILE A 156 2.36 17.22 -3.16
C ILE A 156 1.68 18.54 -3.55
N GLU A 157 0.94 19.16 -2.63
CA GLU A 157 0.22 20.40 -2.90
C GLU A 157 1.17 21.57 -3.24
N ALA A 158 2.23 21.75 -2.46
CA ALA A 158 3.28 22.72 -2.73
C ALA A 158 4.05 22.40 -4.02
N GLY A 159 4.23 21.10 -4.31
CA GLY A 159 4.86 20.60 -5.53
C GLY A 159 4.01 20.87 -6.77
N MET A 160 2.69 20.80 -6.69
CA MET A 160 1.79 21.13 -7.79
C MET A 160 1.87 22.60 -8.19
N GLU A 161 1.97 23.51 -7.21
CA GLU A 161 2.17 24.93 -7.50
C GLU A 161 3.51 25.19 -8.19
N LYS A 162 4.53 24.40 -7.84
CA LYS A 162 5.90 24.53 -8.35
C LYS A 162 6.22 23.59 -9.53
N ARG A 163 5.25 22.78 -9.97
CA ARG A 163 5.38 21.75 -11.03
C ARG A 163 6.58 20.81 -10.78
N LEU A 164 6.76 20.40 -9.53
CA LEU A 164 7.84 19.51 -9.07
C LEU A 164 7.41 18.04 -9.17
N SER A 165 8.40 17.14 -9.22
CA SER A 165 8.19 15.70 -9.11
C SER A 165 7.47 15.35 -7.80
N LEU A 166 6.85 14.17 -7.77
CA LEU A 166 6.24 13.70 -6.53
C LEU A 166 7.26 13.62 -5.39
N PRO A 167 6.85 14.00 -4.16
CA PRO A 167 7.68 13.77 -3.00
C PRO A 167 7.84 12.27 -2.75
N ASP A 168 9.07 11.86 -2.49
CA ASP A 168 9.40 10.48 -2.12
C ASP A 168 8.64 10.09 -0.85
N PRO A 169 7.68 9.14 -0.93
CA PRO A 169 6.86 8.77 0.20
C PRO A 169 7.67 8.23 1.39
N GLY A 170 8.88 7.70 1.16
CA GLY A 170 9.78 7.25 2.23
C GLY A 170 10.20 8.38 3.17
N ASN A 171 10.27 9.63 2.68
CA ASN A 171 10.66 10.78 3.50
C ASN A 171 9.51 11.39 4.31
N HIS A 172 8.30 10.82 4.22
CA HIS A 172 7.09 11.40 4.80
C HIS A 172 6.34 10.43 5.72
N LEU A 173 7.10 9.64 6.47
CA LEU A 173 6.57 8.74 7.48
C LEU A 173 5.82 9.54 8.58
N PRO A 174 4.57 9.19 8.92
CA PRO A 174 3.84 9.86 9.98
C PRO A 174 4.42 9.54 11.37
N PRO A 175 4.18 10.39 12.38
CA PRO A 175 4.68 10.17 13.72
C PRO A 175 4.08 8.89 14.33
N VAL A 176 4.92 8.12 15.03
CA VAL A 176 4.51 6.92 15.77
C VAL A 176 3.85 7.32 17.08
N ASN A 177 2.65 6.79 17.36
CA ASN A 177 1.87 7.16 18.54
C ASN A 177 1.55 5.95 19.39
N GLU A 178 2.56 5.42 20.09
CA GLU A 178 2.41 4.51 21.23
C GLU A 178 3.78 4.36 21.92
N LYS A 179 3.85 4.57 23.24
CA LYS A 179 5.08 4.40 24.02
C LYS A 179 5.63 2.98 23.92
N GLU A 180 4.72 2.01 23.80
CA GLU A 180 5.00 0.59 23.66
C GLU A 180 5.61 0.29 22.28
N ILE A 181 5.07 0.86 21.19
CA ILE A 181 5.66 0.73 19.85
C ILE A 181 7.05 1.37 19.79
N SER A 182 7.21 2.57 20.37
CA SER A 182 8.51 3.24 20.40
C SER A 182 9.58 2.44 21.15
N ALA A 183 9.19 1.51 22.03
CA ALA A 183 10.11 0.63 22.74
C ALA A 183 10.50 -0.62 21.93
N LEU A 184 9.79 -0.94 20.83
CA LEU A 184 9.94 -2.18 20.07
C LEU A 184 10.97 -2.13 18.94
N ASP A 185 11.68 -1.00 18.74
CA ASP A 185 12.68 -0.80 17.66
C ASP A 185 12.17 -1.27 16.28
N ILE A 186 10.92 -0.91 15.94
CA ILE A 186 10.25 -1.34 14.72
C ILE A 186 10.51 -0.35 13.59
N SER A 187 11.01 -0.85 12.46
CA SER A 187 11.05 -0.09 11.21
C SER A 187 9.67 -0.07 10.54
N PHE A 188 9.20 1.11 10.13
CA PHE A 188 7.96 1.26 9.34
C PHE A 188 8.24 1.46 7.84
N PHE A 189 9.48 1.26 7.40
CA PHE A 189 9.86 1.31 6.01
C PHE A 189 9.58 -0.03 5.30
N PRO A 190 9.44 -0.03 3.97
CA PRO A 190 9.35 -1.26 3.18
C PRO A 190 10.49 -2.25 3.49
N ASP A 191 10.15 -3.52 3.68
CA ASP A 191 11.11 -4.60 3.93
C ASP A 191 10.60 -5.90 3.29
N GLU A 192 11.29 -6.35 2.24
CA GLU A 192 10.91 -7.52 1.45
C GLU A 192 10.87 -8.83 2.26
N ARG A 193 11.59 -8.90 3.38
CA ARG A 193 11.58 -10.08 4.25
C ARG A 193 10.19 -10.36 4.85
N ARG A 194 9.33 -9.34 4.94
CA ARG A 194 7.99 -9.45 5.54
C ARG A 194 7.00 -10.21 4.68
N ARG A 195 7.18 -10.24 3.36
CA ARG A 195 6.32 -11.01 2.43
C ARG A 195 6.38 -12.51 2.69
N THR A 196 7.48 -12.99 3.27
CA THR A 196 7.72 -14.41 3.54
C THR A 196 7.81 -14.70 5.03
N LEU A 197 7.34 -13.78 5.88
CA LEU A 197 7.48 -13.88 7.34
C LEU A 197 6.89 -15.18 7.90
N PHE A 198 5.83 -15.68 7.28
CA PHE A 198 5.10 -16.87 7.71
C PHE A 198 5.26 -18.06 6.78
N ASP A 199 6.29 -18.07 5.94
CA ASP A 199 6.55 -19.19 5.05
C ASP A 199 6.71 -20.50 5.84
N GLY A 200 5.99 -21.54 5.41
CA GLY A 200 5.93 -22.83 6.09
C GLY A 200 5.29 -22.84 7.48
N LYS A 201 4.57 -21.79 7.90
CA LYS A 201 3.85 -21.71 9.19
C LYS A 201 2.35 -21.86 9.03
N THR A 202 1.71 -22.55 9.99
CA THR A 202 0.25 -22.71 10.03
C THR A 202 -0.34 -22.12 11.30
N PHE A 203 -1.17 -21.09 11.15
CA PHE A 203 -1.93 -20.46 12.23
C PHE A 203 -3.21 -21.26 12.50
N LEU A 204 -3.28 -21.92 13.65
CA LEU A 204 -4.43 -22.66 14.14
C LEU A 204 -5.29 -21.70 14.97
N VAL A 205 -6.45 -21.33 14.44
CA VAL A 205 -7.30 -20.26 14.99
C VAL A 205 -8.55 -20.86 15.59
N PHE A 206 -8.76 -20.61 16.88
CA PHE A 206 -9.85 -21.23 17.65
C PHE A 206 -11.09 -20.34 17.77
N SER A 207 -11.18 -19.28 16.96
CA SER A 207 -12.33 -18.36 16.88
C SER A 207 -12.56 -17.92 15.43
N ARG A 208 -13.83 -17.87 15.02
CA ARG A 208 -14.20 -17.40 13.67
C ARG A 208 -13.90 -15.92 13.48
N GLU A 209 -14.07 -15.12 14.53
CA GLU A 209 -13.76 -13.68 14.53
C GLU A 209 -12.25 -13.47 14.32
N GLN A 210 -11.42 -14.17 15.11
CA GLN A 210 -9.97 -14.08 14.96
C GLN A 210 -9.51 -14.57 13.58
N LEU A 211 -10.14 -15.61 13.04
CA LEU A 211 -9.83 -16.08 11.71
C LEU A 211 -10.07 -14.97 10.68
N GLN A 212 -11.23 -14.32 10.73
CA GLN A 212 -11.54 -13.19 9.84
C GLN A 212 -10.51 -12.06 9.97
N ASN A 213 -10.08 -11.74 11.18
CA ASN A 213 -9.14 -10.64 11.45
C ASN A 213 -7.72 -10.92 10.94
N ILE A 214 -7.22 -12.14 11.08
CA ILE A 214 -5.82 -12.45 10.77
C ILE A 214 -5.60 -13.12 9.42
N THR A 215 -6.63 -13.72 8.81
CA THR A 215 -6.45 -14.54 7.59
C THR A 215 -5.75 -13.75 6.49
N LEU A 216 -6.11 -12.47 6.31
CA LEU A 216 -5.49 -11.64 5.28
C LEU A 216 -4.00 -11.39 5.57
N LEU A 217 -3.65 -11.06 6.82
CA LEU A 217 -2.27 -10.85 7.24
C LEU A 217 -1.43 -12.11 7.05
N VAL A 218 -1.97 -13.24 7.52
CA VAL A 218 -1.30 -14.53 7.47
C VAL A 218 -1.05 -14.95 6.02
N THR A 219 -2.06 -14.85 5.17
CA THR A 219 -1.95 -15.27 3.77
C THR A 219 -1.06 -14.36 2.94
N GLN A 220 -1.10 -13.03 3.15
CA GLN A 220 -0.20 -12.11 2.44
C GLN A 220 1.28 -12.30 2.82
N ALA A 221 1.56 -12.81 4.03
CA ALA A 221 2.92 -13.14 4.48
C ALA A 221 3.31 -14.62 4.23
N ARG A 222 2.59 -15.32 3.33
CA ARG A 222 2.77 -16.75 2.93
C ARG A 222 2.50 -17.81 3.99
N GLY A 223 1.81 -17.45 5.06
CA GLY A 223 1.31 -18.40 6.05
C GLY A 223 -0.02 -19.03 5.63
N LYS A 224 -0.42 -20.05 6.38
CA LYS A 224 -1.75 -20.67 6.28
C LYS A 224 -2.54 -20.39 7.55
N ALA A 225 -3.81 -20.01 7.46
CA ALA A 225 -4.71 -19.91 8.61
C ALA A 225 -5.76 -21.03 8.53
N VAL A 226 -6.02 -21.73 9.65
CA VAL A 226 -6.94 -22.87 9.75
C VAL A 226 -7.86 -22.67 10.95
N LEU A 227 -9.17 -22.72 10.72
CA LEU A 227 -10.16 -22.68 11.80
C LEU A 227 -10.19 -24.01 12.55
N CYS A 228 -10.18 -23.93 13.88
CA CYS A 228 -10.03 -25.05 14.80
C CYS A 228 -11.04 -24.91 15.94
N ILE A 229 -12.33 -25.17 15.69
CA ILE A 229 -13.35 -25.10 16.75
C ILE A 229 -13.42 -26.46 17.47
N LEU A 230 -13.27 -26.43 18.81
CA LEU A 230 -13.40 -27.63 19.65
C LEU A 230 -14.86 -28.09 19.65
N GLY A 231 -15.08 -29.40 19.49
CA GLY A 231 -16.41 -30.01 19.33
C GLY A 231 -16.97 -29.98 17.91
N GLU A 232 -16.42 -29.16 17.01
CA GLU A 232 -16.86 -29.09 15.60
C GLU A 232 -15.80 -29.66 14.65
N HIS A 233 -14.57 -29.16 14.73
CA HIS A 233 -13.45 -29.56 13.86
C HIS A 233 -12.49 -30.52 14.56
N ILE A 234 -12.38 -30.39 15.89
CA ILE A 234 -11.47 -31.17 16.72
C ILE A 234 -12.27 -31.65 17.92
N GLU A 235 -12.16 -32.92 18.30
CA GLU A 235 -12.77 -33.38 19.55
C GLU A 235 -12.24 -32.58 20.74
N ASN A 236 -13.12 -32.23 21.69
CA ASN A 236 -12.76 -31.48 22.90
C ASN A 236 -12.10 -32.40 23.95
N ARG A 237 -11.01 -33.06 23.55
CA ARG A 237 -10.16 -33.94 24.37
C ARG A 237 -8.71 -33.57 24.15
N SER A 238 -7.92 -33.48 25.23
CA SER A 238 -6.53 -33.01 25.19
C SER A 238 -5.66 -33.78 24.18
N GLU A 239 -5.78 -35.11 24.12
CA GLU A 239 -5.04 -35.96 23.18
C GLU A 239 -5.37 -35.65 21.71
N ALA A 240 -6.65 -35.44 21.39
CA ALA A 240 -7.11 -35.12 20.05
C ALA A 240 -6.59 -33.76 19.58
N ILE A 241 -6.59 -32.76 20.48
CA ILE A 241 -6.05 -31.42 20.20
C ILE A 241 -4.55 -31.50 19.95
N VAL A 242 -3.79 -32.21 20.81
CA VAL A 242 -2.34 -32.36 20.64
C VAL A 242 -2.01 -33.08 19.33
N SER A 243 -2.72 -34.16 18.99
CA SER A 243 -2.55 -34.89 17.73
C SER A 243 -2.83 -34.00 16.51
N PHE A 244 -3.93 -33.23 16.56
CA PHE A 244 -4.30 -32.29 15.51
C PHE A 244 -3.27 -31.17 15.34
N VAL A 245 -2.77 -30.60 16.43
CA VAL A 245 -1.74 -29.55 16.36
C VAL A 245 -0.45 -30.10 15.75
N LYS A 246 -0.02 -31.31 16.16
CA LYS A 246 1.18 -31.97 15.65
C LYS A 246 1.07 -32.40 14.18
N SER A 247 -0.13 -32.55 13.63
CA SER A 247 -0.32 -32.92 12.22
C SER A 247 -0.05 -31.75 11.26
N HIS A 248 0.10 -30.53 11.77
CA HIS A 248 0.37 -29.34 10.96
C HIS A 248 1.87 -28.97 10.99
N ALA A 249 2.39 -28.48 9.87
CA ALA A 249 3.75 -27.97 9.79
C ALA A 249 3.86 -26.63 10.52
N ASN A 250 4.81 -26.54 11.46
CA ASN A 250 5.11 -25.36 12.29
C ASN A 250 3.86 -24.63 12.79
N PRO A 251 3.04 -25.28 13.64
CA PRO A 251 1.77 -24.73 14.09
C PRO A 251 2.00 -23.53 15.02
N LEU A 252 1.21 -22.49 14.83
CA LEU A 252 1.09 -21.33 15.70
C LEU A 252 -0.35 -21.23 16.17
N MET A 253 -0.59 -21.30 17.47
CA MET A 253 -1.95 -21.26 18.00
C MET A 253 -2.38 -19.82 18.27
N VAL A 254 -3.56 -19.47 17.77
CA VAL A 254 -4.17 -18.15 17.96
C VAL A 254 -5.28 -18.29 18.97
N ARG A 255 -5.18 -17.51 20.05
CA ARG A 255 -6.14 -17.55 21.14
C ARG A 255 -7.50 -17.03 20.67
N PRO A 256 -8.62 -17.62 21.12
CA PRO A 256 -9.94 -17.03 20.91
C PRO A 256 -10.02 -15.60 21.47
N SER A 257 -10.81 -14.72 20.85
CA SER A 257 -11.18 -13.46 21.48
C SER A 257 -11.92 -13.75 22.79
N GLU A 258 -11.85 -12.85 23.78
CA GLU A 258 -12.49 -13.05 25.09
C GLU A 258 -14.02 -13.22 25.02
N ILE A 259 -14.62 -13.01 23.85
CA ILE A 259 -16.05 -13.09 23.54
C ILE A 259 -16.51 -14.54 23.31
N ASP A 260 -15.62 -15.47 22.98
CA ASP A 260 -15.93 -16.91 22.81
C ASP A 260 -15.77 -17.71 24.11
N LYS A 261 -16.02 -17.10 25.28
CA LYS A 261 -16.19 -17.88 26.52
C LYS A 261 -17.55 -18.56 26.47
N GLU A 262 -17.59 -19.88 26.27
CA GLU A 262 -18.73 -20.67 26.72
C GLU A 262 -19.03 -20.29 28.19
N PRO A 263 -20.30 -20.01 28.55
CA PRO A 263 -20.62 -19.59 29.90
C PRO A 263 -20.39 -20.74 30.86
N GLY A 264 -19.28 -20.69 31.61
CA GLY A 264 -19.02 -21.55 32.77
C GLY A 264 -17.78 -22.45 32.74
N GLY A 265 -16.84 -22.28 31.80
CA GLY A 265 -15.72 -23.22 31.64
C GLY A 265 -14.35 -22.73 32.14
N ASP A 266 -13.67 -23.62 32.86
CA ASP A 266 -12.24 -23.73 33.22
C ASP A 266 -11.29 -23.70 31.98
N SER A 267 -11.46 -22.67 31.16
CA SER A 267 -10.82 -22.52 29.85
C SER A 267 -9.38 -22.02 29.98
N GLY A 268 -9.10 -21.19 30.98
CA GLY A 268 -7.78 -20.61 31.23
C GLY A 268 -6.71 -21.65 31.56
N GLU A 269 -7.03 -22.63 32.42
CA GLU A 269 -6.10 -23.70 32.82
C GLU A 269 -5.85 -24.68 31.67
N LYS A 270 -6.89 -25.06 30.91
CA LYS A 270 -6.74 -25.89 29.70
C LYS A 270 -5.82 -25.27 28.65
N TRP A 271 -5.91 -23.96 28.40
CA TRP A 271 -5.01 -23.27 27.46
C TRP A 271 -3.57 -23.20 27.97
N ALA A 272 -3.37 -23.05 29.29
CA ALA A 272 -2.05 -23.07 29.91
C ALA A 272 -1.41 -24.47 29.84
N GLU A 273 -2.20 -25.52 30.05
CA GLU A 273 -1.76 -26.92 29.93
C GLU A 273 -1.39 -27.28 28.48
N LEU A 274 -2.20 -26.85 27.50
CA LEU A 274 -1.93 -27.00 26.06
C LEU A 274 -0.65 -26.26 25.62
N ALA A 275 -0.44 -25.05 26.12
CA ALA A 275 0.77 -24.28 25.85
C ALA A 275 2.02 -24.90 26.52
N ALA A 276 1.86 -25.60 27.65
CA ALA A 276 2.94 -26.26 28.37
C ALA A 276 3.33 -27.63 27.77
N THR A 277 2.39 -28.34 27.14
CA THR A 277 2.65 -29.68 26.56
C THR A 277 3.39 -29.65 25.22
N THR A 278 3.58 -28.46 24.67
CA THR A 278 4.02 -28.31 23.30
C THR A 278 5.13 -27.24 23.27
N GLU A 279 6.39 -27.64 23.10
CA GLU A 279 7.58 -26.83 23.42
C GLU A 279 7.86 -25.63 22.46
N LYS A 280 6.97 -25.30 21.52
CA LYS A 280 7.22 -24.30 20.45
C LYS A 280 5.98 -23.47 20.08
N TYR A 281 5.53 -22.52 20.93
CA TYR A 281 4.34 -21.71 20.61
C TYR A 281 4.60 -20.22 20.79
N VAL A 282 4.15 -19.45 19.81
CA VAL A 282 3.92 -18.01 19.92
C VAL A 282 2.43 -17.83 20.12
N VAL A 283 2.05 -17.34 21.30
CA VAL A 283 0.66 -16.96 21.59
C VAL A 283 0.43 -15.59 20.96
N VAL A 284 -0.32 -15.56 19.86
CA VAL A 284 -0.74 -14.29 19.25
C VAL A 284 -2.00 -13.80 19.96
N LYS A 285 -1.87 -12.80 20.83
CA LYS A 285 -2.95 -12.14 21.58
C LYS A 285 -3.51 -10.91 20.85
N SER A 286 -2.71 -10.26 20.01
CA SER A 286 -3.10 -9.15 19.13
C SER A 286 -2.25 -9.12 17.85
N CYS A 287 -2.56 -8.22 16.91
CA CYS A 287 -1.69 -7.95 15.77
C CYS A 287 -0.25 -7.56 16.19
N GLU A 288 -0.05 -7.15 17.44
CA GLU A 288 1.25 -6.76 18.01
C GLU A 288 2.12 -7.97 18.36
N ASP A 289 1.52 -9.15 18.57
CA ASP A 289 2.25 -10.40 18.84
C ASP A 289 2.74 -11.10 17.57
N ILE A 290 2.23 -10.67 16.42
CA ILE A 290 2.87 -10.92 15.13
C ILE A 290 4.09 -10.01 15.10
N ARG A 291 5.23 -10.48 15.62
CA ARG A 291 6.50 -9.76 15.49
C ARG A 291 6.83 -9.65 13.99
N VAL A 292 6.70 -8.44 13.47
CA VAL A 292 7.06 -7.99 12.10
C VAL A 292 8.51 -7.50 12.07
#